data_AF-B3KSS5-F1
#
_entry.id   AF-B3KSS5-F1
#
_cell.length_a   1.000
_cell.length_b   1.000
_cell.length_c   1.000
_cell.angle_alpha   90.00
_cell.angle_beta   90.00
_cell.angle_gamma   90.00
#
_symmetry.space_group_name_H-M   'P 1'
#
loop_
_entity.id
_entity.type
_entity.pdbx_description
1 polymer ?
#
loop_
_entity_poly.entity_id
_entity_poly.type
_entity_poly.pdbx_seq_one_letter_code
_entity_poly.pdbx_strand_id
1 'polypeptide(L)'
;MLTELLFELHVAATPDKLNKAMKRAHDWVEEDQTVVSVDVAKVSEEETKKEEKEEKSQDPQEDKKEEKKTKTIEEVYMSSIESLAEVTARCIEQLHKVAELILHGQEEEKPAQDQAKVLIKLTTAMCNEVASLSKKFTNSLTTVGSNKKAEVLNPMISSVLLEGCNSTTYIQDAFQLLLPVLQVSHIQTSCLKAQP
;
A
#
# COMPACT_ATOMS: atom_id res chain seq x y z
N MET A 1 6.40 -12.40 -2.63
CA MET A 1 5.95 -12.70 -1.25
C MET A 1 4.47 -13.04 -1.12
N LEU A 2 3.49 -12.11 -1.24
CA LEU A 2 2.06 -12.46 -0.99
C LEU A 2 1.53 -13.59 -1.88
N THR A 3 1.88 -13.56 -3.17
CA THR A 3 1.54 -14.61 -4.13
C THR A 3 2.14 -15.97 -3.74
N GLU A 4 3.37 -15.98 -3.23
CA GLU A 4 4.02 -17.22 -2.77
C GLU A 4 3.33 -17.81 -1.54
N LEU A 5 2.91 -16.96 -0.59
CA LEU A 5 2.19 -17.41 0.60
C LEU A 5 0.80 -17.96 0.25
N LEU A 6 0.10 -17.35 -0.71
CA LEU A 6 -1.18 -17.88 -1.19
C LEU A 6 -1.02 -19.20 -1.95
N PHE A 7 0.06 -19.34 -2.72
CA PHE A 7 0.42 -20.61 -3.34
C PHE A 7 0.79 -21.67 -2.28
N GLU A 8 1.55 -21.30 -1.24
CA GLU A 8 1.87 -22.19 -0.11
C GLU A 8 0.59 -22.64 0.61
N LEU A 9 -0.47 -21.83 0.63
CA LEU A 9 -1.74 -22.19 1.24
C LEU A 9 -2.54 -23.24 0.44
N HIS A 10 -2.18 -23.48 -0.83
CA HIS A 10 -2.87 -24.40 -1.76
C HIS A 10 -4.37 -24.11 -1.88
N VAL A 11 -4.73 -22.82 -1.86
CA VAL A 11 -6.07 -22.36 -2.21
C VAL A 11 -5.99 -21.61 -3.53
N ALA A 12 -7.01 -21.75 -4.37
CA ALA A 12 -7.09 -21.08 -5.67
C ALA A 12 -7.39 -19.57 -5.53
N ALA A 13 -6.51 -18.84 -4.86
CA ALA A 13 -6.60 -17.40 -4.60
C ALA A 13 -5.39 -16.66 -5.17
N THR A 14 -5.64 -15.57 -5.90
CA THR A 14 -4.59 -14.66 -6.38
C THR A 14 -4.73 -13.29 -5.71
N PRO A 15 -3.63 -12.64 -5.31
CA PRO A 15 -3.69 -11.34 -4.64
C PRO A 15 -3.72 -10.17 -5.64
N ASP A 16 -4.26 -10.34 -6.85
CA ASP A 16 -4.07 -9.38 -7.96
C ASP A 16 -4.56 -7.97 -7.62
N LYS A 17 -5.74 -7.88 -7.00
CA LYS A 17 -6.31 -6.60 -6.57
C LYS A 17 -5.48 -5.94 -5.47
N LEU A 18 -5.00 -6.75 -4.52
CA LEU A 18 -4.18 -6.28 -3.41
C LEU A 18 -2.81 -5.80 -3.89
N ASN A 19 -2.13 -6.60 -4.71
CA ASN A 19 -0.86 -6.24 -5.34
C ASN A 19 -1.00 -4.97 -6.18
N LYS A 20 -2.10 -4.81 -6.91
CA LYS A 20 -2.36 -3.60 -7.70
C LYS A 20 -2.54 -2.37 -6.81
N ALA A 21 -3.28 -2.47 -5.71
CA ALA A 21 -3.48 -1.38 -4.76
C ALA A 21 -2.15 -1.00 -4.06
N MET A 22 -1.40 -1.99 -3.57
CA MET A 22 -0.08 -1.78 -2.96
C MET A 22 0.88 -1.13 -3.95
N LYS A 23 0.95 -1.63 -5.19
CA LYS A 23 1.80 -1.04 -6.23
C LYS A 23 1.43 0.41 -6.51
N ARG A 24 0.14 0.71 -6.68
CA ARG A 24 -0.34 2.08 -6.89
C ARG A 24 0.07 3.00 -5.74
N ALA A 25 -0.09 2.54 -4.49
CA ALA A 25 0.27 3.31 -3.31
C ALA A 25 1.78 3.59 -3.24
N HIS A 26 2.62 2.61 -3.58
CA HIS A 26 4.07 2.80 -3.65
C HIS A 26 4.48 3.72 -4.80
N ASP A 27 3.99 3.48 -6.01
CA ASP A 27 4.31 4.29 -7.19
C ASP A 27 4.00 5.77 -6.92
N TRP A 28 2.86 6.05 -6.26
CA TRP A 28 2.46 7.40 -5.87
C TRP A 28 3.46 8.09 -4.93
N VAL A 29 4.08 7.35 -4.00
CA VAL A 29 5.09 7.89 -3.07
C VAL A 29 6.48 8.00 -3.72
N GLU A 30 6.87 7.04 -4.55
CA GLU A 30 8.18 7.05 -5.23
C GLU A 30 8.30 8.21 -6.24
N GLU A 31 7.18 8.60 -6.85
CA GLU A 31 7.11 9.82 -7.66
C GLU A 31 7.63 11.05 -6.89
N ASP A 32 7.43 11.15 -5.57
CA ASP A 32 7.91 12.28 -4.76
C ASP A 32 9.43 12.27 -4.54
N GLN A 33 10.01 11.08 -4.35
CA GLN A 33 11.43 10.94 -4.00
C GLN A 33 12.37 11.29 -5.17
N THR A 34 11.90 11.05 -6.39
CA THR A 34 12.63 11.37 -7.62
C THR A 34 12.61 12.87 -7.97
N VAL A 35 11.59 13.63 -7.56
CA VAL A 35 11.51 15.09 -7.86
C VAL A 35 12.45 15.89 -6.96
N VAL A 36 12.55 15.54 -5.68
CA VAL A 36 13.35 16.30 -4.70
C VAL A 36 14.85 16.19 -4.95
N SER A 37 15.31 15.08 -5.56
CA SER A 37 16.73 14.87 -5.86
C SER A 37 17.24 15.74 -7.02
N VAL A 38 16.35 16.27 -7.87
CA VAL A 38 16.72 17.10 -9.04
C VAL A 38 16.80 18.59 -8.67
N ASP A 39 15.97 19.07 -7.73
CA ASP A 39 15.94 20.50 -7.36
C ASP A 39 17.09 20.94 -6.44
N VAL A 40 17.74 20.03 -5.71
CA VAL A 40 18.91 20.37 -4.88
C VAL A 40 20.15 20.68 -5.73
N ALA A 41 20.22 20.19 -6.97
CA ALA A 41 21.38 20.37 -7.84
C ALA A 41 21.42 21.71 -8.60
N LYS A 42 20.34 22.51 -8.58
CA LYS A 42 20.22 23.71 -9.43
C LYS A 42 20.31 25.07 -8.72
N VAL A 43 20.49 25.13 -7.40
CA VAL A 43 20.51 26.41 -6.65
C VAL A 43 21.91 27.01 -6.47
N SER A 44 22.97 26.42 -7.04
CA SER A 44 24.30 27.01 -7.03
C SER A 44 24.75 27.33 -8.44
N GLU A 45 24.39 28.51 -8.94
CA GLU A 45 25.20 29.37 -9.82
C GLU A 45 24.32 30.48 -10.42
N GLU A 46 24.24 31.63 -9.74
CA GLU A 46 23.96 32.90 -10.41
C GLU A 46 24.90 33.97 -9.85
N GLU A 47 25.94 34.31 -10.62
CA GLU A 47 26.46 35.68 -10.66
C GLU A 47 26.85 36.09 -12.10
N THR A 48 26.20 37.17 -12.55
CA THR A 48 26.66 38.28 -13.42
C THR A 48 26.55 38.26 -14.98
N LYS A 49 25.81 39.30 -15.44
CA LYS A 49 26.02 40.26 -16.58
C LYS A 49 25.19 40.15 -17.88
N LYS A 50 24.11 40.97 -17.90
CA LYS A 50 23.74 42.10 -18.81
C LYS A 50 23.87 42.04 -20.36
N GLU A 51 22.74 42.43 -20.96
CA GLU A 51 22.45 43.38 -22.09
C GLU A 51 22.26 42.90 -23.56
N GLU A 52 20.98 43.01 -23.98
CA GLU A 52 20.32 43.48 -25.25
C GLU A 52 20.77 43.06 -26.67
N LYS A 53 19.83 42.47 -27.47
CA LYS A 53 19.15 43.11 -28.64
C LYS A 53 18.10 42.20 -29.35
N GLU A 54 17.11 42.87 -29.96
CA GLU A 54 15.98 42.45 -30.84
C GLU A 54 16.42 41.52 -32.02
N GLU A 55 15.60 40.69 -32.70
CA GLU A 55 14.28 40.91 -33.32
C GLU A 55 13.66 39.56 -33.84
N LYS A 56 12.32 39.53 -33.96
CA LYS A 56 11.36 38.52 -34.51
C LYS A 56 11.84 37.42 -35.49
N SER A 57 11.24 36.21 -35.38
CA SER A 57 10.49 35.48 -36.44
C SER A 57 9.79 34.18 -35.93
N GLN A 58 8.78 33.73 -36.68
CA GLN A 58 7.62 32.89 -36.32
C GLN A 58 7.85 31.36 -36.19
N ASP A 59 7.22 30.76 -35.15
CA ASP A 59 6.39 29.51 -35.01
C ASP A 59 6.59 28.26 -35.92
N PRO A 60 6.08 27.05 -35.56
CA PRO A 60 5.91 26.35 -34.27
C PRO A 60 6.47 24.91 -34.32
N GLN A 61 7.14 24.39 -33.28
CA GLN A 61 6.99 22.97 -32.93
C GLN A 61 7.59 22.63 -31.55
N GLU A 62 6.81 21.83 -30.83
CA GLU A 62 7.22 20.94 -29.74
C GLU A 62 7.90 21.57 -28.53
N ASP A 63 7.09 21.80 -27.49
CA ASP A 63 7.39 21.19 -26.20
C ASP A 63 6.12 21.23 -25.33
N LYS A 64 5.46 20.08 -25.19
CA LYS A 64 4.64 19.84 -24.00
C LYS A 64 5.60 19.72 -22.82
N LYS A 65 6.05 20.87 -22.31
CA LYS A 65 6.45 20.97 -20.92
C LYS A 65 5.20 20.63 -20.11
N GLU A 66 5.09 19.38 -19.69
CA GLU A 66 4.31 19.06 -18.50
C GLU A 66 4.91 19.92 -17.39
N GLU A 67 4.21 21.01 -17.04
CA GLU A 67 4.44 21.69 -15.78
C GLU A 67 4.27 20.63 -14.70
N LYS A 68 5.41 20.17 -14.16
CA LYS A 68 5.48 19.19 -13.08
C LYS A 68 4.89 19.86 -11.84
N LYS A 69 3.57 19.77 -11.69
CA LYS A 69 2.80 20.40 -10.62
C LYS A 69 3.34 19.88 -9.28
N THR A 70 3.86 20.78 -8.46
CA THR A 70 4.26 20.46 -7.10
C THR A 70 3.04 20.01 -6.30
N LYS A 71 3.08 18.81 -5.72
CA LYS A 71 2.00 18.27 -4.90
C LYS A 71 1.82 19.12 -3.65
N THR A 72 0.58 19.43 -3.31
CA THR A 72 0.23 20.12 -2.05
C THR A 72 0.25 19.14 -0.88
N ILE A 73 0.44 19.66 0.34
CA ILE A 73 0.40 18.82 1.55
C ILE A 73 -0.97 18.16 1.74
N GLU A 74 -2.05 18.85 1.34
CA GLU A 74 -3.42 18.34 1.41
C GLU A 74 -3.64 17.18 0.41
N GLU A 75 -3.14 17.30 -0.83
CA GLU A 75 -3.17 16.21 -1.82
C GLU A 75 -2.41 14.98 -1.31
N VAL A 76 -1.25 15.17 -0.67
CA VAL A 76 -0.46 14.08 -0.08
C VAL A 76 -1.21 13.42 1.07
N TYR A 77 -1.77 14.21 1.97
CA TYR A 77 -2.53 13.71 3.10
C TYR A 77 -3.73 12.87 2.64
N MET A 78 -4.55 13.40 1.73
CA MET A 78 -5.73 12.70 1.22
C MET A 78 -5.36 11.39 0.53
N SER A 79 -4.37 11.42 -0.36
CA SER A 79 -3.90 10.21 -1.05
C SER A 79 -3.37 9.15 -0.07
N SER A 80 -2.71 9.58 1.02
CA SER A 80 -2.21 8.68 2.06
C SER A 80 -3.35 7.94 2.76
N ILE A 81 -4.39 8.66 3.18
CA ILE A 81 -5.55 8.07 3.86
C ILE A 81 -6.33 7.14 2.91
N GLU A 82 -6.58 7.58 1.68
CA GLU A 82 -7.29 6.78 0.67
C GLU A 82 -6.53 5.50 0.32
N SER A 83 -5.21 5.60 0.14
CA SER A 83 -4.37 4.44 -0.17
C SER A 83 -4.31 3.44 0.97
N LEU A 84 -4.17 3.89 2.21
CA LEU A 84 -4.21 3.01 3.39
C LEU A 84 -5.56 2.32 3.50
N ALA A 85 -6.67 3.06 3.35
CA ALA A 85 -8.01 2.50 3.37
C ALA A 85 -8.24 1.47 2.24
N GLU A 86 -7.81 1.77 1.01
CA GLU A 86 -7.93 0.84 -0.13
C GLU A 86 -7.13 -0.44 0.14
N VAL A 87 -5.86 -0.33 0.54
CA VAL A 87 -5.01 -1.50 0.81
C VAL A 87 -5.60 -2.34 1.94
N THR A 88 -6.07 -1.73 3.02
CA THR A 88 -6.72 -2.42 4.14
C THR A 88 -7.96 -3.17 3.70
N ALA A 89 -8.85 -2.53 2.92
CA ALA A 89 -10.02 -3.17 2.37
C ALA A 89 -9.65 -4.39 1.50
N ARG A 90 -8.60 -4.27 0.67
CA ARG A 90 -8.12 -5.39 -0.17
C ARG A 90 -7.48 -6.52 0.64
N CYS A 91 -6.78 -6.21 1.73
CA CYS A 91 -6.28 -7.23 2.66
C CYS A 91 -7.42 -8.04 3.28
N ILE A 92 -8.47 -7.34 3.75
CA ILE A 92 -9.65 -7.99 4.33
C ILE A 92 -10.41 -8.81 3.27
N GLU A 93 -10.60 -8.26 2.06
CA GLU A 93 -11.19 -9.00 0.93
C GLU A 93 -10.40 -10.27 0.61
N GLN A 94 -9.07 -10.20 0.65
CA GLN A 94 -8.20 -11.36 0.42
C GLN A 94 -8.35 -12.42 1.51
N LEU A 95 -8.38 -12.02 2.78
CA LEU A 95 -8.61 -12.94 3.90
C LEU A 95 -9.99 -13.58 3.82
N HIS A 96 -11.03 -12.82 3.47
CA HIS A 96 -12.37 -13.34 3.24
C HIS A 96 -12.40 -14.36 2.10
N LYS A 97 -11.74 -14.08 0.97
CA LYS A 97 -11.69 -15.03 -0.15
C LYS A 97 -10.97 -16.32 0.22
N VAL A 98 -9.89 -16.21 0.97
CA VAL A 98 -9.17 -17.38 1.50
C VAL A 98 -10.06 -18.19 2.45
N ALA A 99 -10.82 -17.54 3.33
CA ALA A 99 -11.77 -18.20 4.22
C ALA A 99 -12.84 -18.98 3.44
N GLU A 100 -13.42 -18.35 2.40
CA GLU A 100 -14.42 -18.97 1.53
C GLU A 100 -13.88 -20.24 0.86
N LEU A 101 -12.62 -20.20 0.37
CA LEU A 101 -11.96 -21.33 -0.30
C LEU A 101 -11.59 -22.45 0.67
N ILE A 102 -11.20 -22.13 1.90
CA ILE A 102 -10.94 -23.13 2.94
C ILE A 102 -12.24 -23.86 3.34
N LEU A 103 -13.36 -23.15 3.38
CA LEU A 103 -14.64 -23.72 3.80
C LEU A 103 -15.33 -24.55 2.70
N HIS A 104 -15.24 -24.12 1.45
CA HIS A 104 -15.96 -24.72 0.33
C HIS A 104 -15.06 -25.41 -0.71
N GLY A 105 -13.74 -25.44 -0.49
CA GLY A 105 -12.79 -26.11 -1.36
C GLY A 105 -13.08 -27.60 -1.49
N GLN A 106 -12.89 -28.16 -2.69
CA GLN A 106 -13.20 -29.56 -2.99
C GLN A 106 -12.15 -30.55 -2.43
N GLU A 107 -10.90 -30.10 -2.20
CA GLU A 107 -9.82 -30.89 -1.62
C GLU A 107 -9.00 -30.09 -0.60
N GLU A 108 -8.86 -30.64 0.62
CA GLU A 108 -7.93 -30.11 1.63
C GLU A 108 -6.53 -30.71 1.38
N GLU A 109 -5.68 -29.97 0.68
CA GLU A 109 -4.31 -30.43 0.35
C GLU A 109 -3.34 -30.36 1.54
N LYS A 110 -3.63 -29.51 2.54
CA LYS A 110 -2.78 -29.30 3.72
C LYS A 110 -3.57 -29.40 5.02
N PRO A 111 -3.00 -29.98 6.09
CA PRO A 111 -3.64 -29.97 7.40
C PRO A 111 -3.96 -28.55 7.86
N ALA A 112 -5.12 -28.35 8.51
CA ALA A 112 -5.52 -27.08 9.11
C ALA A 112 -4.44 -26.39 9.96
N GLN A 113 -3.58 -27.15 10.66
CA GLN A 113 -2.46 -26.57 11.42
C GLN A 113 -1.43 -25.87 10.52
N ASP A 114 -1.12 -26.46 9.36
CA ASP A 114 -0.16 -25.87 8.42
C ASP A 114 -0.78 -24.70 7.67
N GLN A 115 -2.08 -24.79 7.31
CA GLN A 115 -2.83 -23.65 6.80
C GLN A 115 -2.81 -22.47 7.77
N ALA A 116 -3.02 -22.71 9.08
CA ALA A 116 -2.95 -21.67 10.10
C ALA A 116 -1.57 -20.98 10.16
N LYS A 117 -0.47 -21.74 10.08
CA LYS A 117 0.88 -21.16 10.03
C LYS A 117 1.07 -20.25 8.82
N VAL A 118 0.61 -20.68 7.64
CA VAL A 118 0.70 -19.88 6.41
C VAL A 118 -0.15 -18.62 6.50
N LEU A 119 -1.37 -18.71 7.05
CA LEU A 119 -2.24 -17.56 7.28
C LEU A 119 -1.65 -16.52 8.24
N ILE A 120 -0.96 -16.97 9.29
CA ILE A 120 -0.22 -16.07 10.20
C ILE A 120 0.87 -15.32 9.41
N LYS A 121 1.65 -16.01 8.58
CA LYS A 121 2.67 -15.37 7.73
C LYS A 121 2.04 -14.38 6.75
N LEU A 122 0.94 -14.76 6.11
CA LEU A 122 0.21 -13.92 5.15
C LEU A 122 -0.30 -12.64 5.80
N THR A 123 -0.96 -12.76 6.95
CA THR A 123 -1.49 -11.62 7.71
C THR A 123 -0.35 -10.72 8.20
N THR A 124 0.75 -11.31 8.69
CA THR A 124 1.94 -10.56 9.10
C THR A 124 2.55 -9.78 7.94
N ALA A 125 2.66 -10.39 6.76
CA ALA A 125 3.13 -9.74 5.54
C ALA A 125 2.24 -8.56 5.14
N MET A 126 0.91 -8.72 5.19
CA MET A 126 -0.04 -7.63 4.93
C MET A 126 0.12 -6.47 5.93
N CYS A 127 0.23 -6.76 7.23
CA CYS A 127 0.43 -5.72 8.25
C CYS A 127 1.76 -4.98 8.07
N ASN A 128 2.84 -5.69 7.76
CA ASN A 128 4.14 -5.08 7.51
C ASN A 128 4.11 -4.16 6.29
N GLU A 129 3.36 -4.53 5.26
CA GLU A 129 3.20 -3.69 4.07
C GLU A 129 2.45 -2.38 4.38
N VAL A 130 1.35 -2.47 5.14
CA VAL A 130 0.61 -1.29 5.62
C VAL A 130 1.50 -0.38 6.48
N ALA A 131 2.27 -0.96 7.40
CA ALA A 131 3.18 -0.19 8.24
C ALA A 131 4.29 0.50 7.42
N SER A 132 4.82 -0.20 6.41
CA SER A 132 5.79 0.34 5.45
C SER A 132 5.21 1.52 4.66
N LEU A 133 3.98 1.38 4.13
CA LEU A 133 3.27 2.43 3.41
C LEU A 133 3.00 3.65 4.31
N SER A 134 2.47 3.45 5.52
CA SER A 134 2.23 4.55 6.48
C SER A 134 3.53 5.33 6.77
N LYS A 135 4.65 4.63 6.97
CA LYS A 135 5.97 5.28 7.11
C LYS A 135 6.38 6.06 5.87
N LYS A 136 6.21 5.50 4.67
CA LYS A 136 6.50 6.19 3.41
C LYS A 136 5.66 7.46 3.23
N PHE A 137 4.35 7.38 3.51
CA PHE A 137 3.45 8.54 3.44
C PHE A 137 3.81 9.64 4.45
N THR A 138 4.12 9.28 5.69
CA THR A 138 4.54 10.26 6.72
C THR A 138 5.87 10.94 6.37
N ASN A 139 6.81 10.21 5.75
CA ASN A 139 8.03 10.80 5.23
C ASN A 139 7.76 11.77 4.07
N SER A 140 6.87 11.43 3.14
CA SER A 140 6.45 12.34 2.06
C SER A 140 5.80 13.60 2.62
N LEU A 141 4.85 13.47 3.56
CA LEU A 141 4.22 14.60 4.26
C LEU A 141 5.24 15.50 4.94
N THR A 142 6.23 14.92 5.62
CA THR A 142 7.30 15.68 6.28
C THR A 142 8.15 16.45 5.27
N THR A 143 8.41 15.87 4.10
CA THR A 143 9.22 16.48 3.05
C THR A 143 8.47 17.64 2.37
N VAL A 144 7.26 17.37 1.90
CA VAL A 144 6.39 18.37 1.22
C VAL A 144 5.95 19.47 2.19
N GLY A 145 5.71 19.12 3.44
CA GLY A 145 5.30 20.03 4.50
C GLY A 145 6.44 20.73 5.25
N SER A 146 7.70 20.59 4.82
CA SER A 146 8.87 21.10 5.56
C SER A 146 8.84 22.61 5.85
N ASN A 147 8.14 23.39 5.02
CA ASN A 147 7.94 24.84 5.19
C ASN A 147 6.65 25.20 5.97
N LYS A 148 5.85 24.21 6.37
CA LYS A 148 4.61 24.41 7.13
C LYS A 148 4.90 24.44 8.62
N LYS A 149 4.04 25.13 9.36
CA LYS A 149 4.11 25.13 10.83
C LYS A 149 3.77 23.75 11.39
N ALA A 150 4.43 23.38 12.47
CA ALA A 150 4.20 22.11 13.17
C ALA A 150 2.74 21.92 13.62
N GLU A 151 2.03 23.00 13.97
CA GLU A 151 0.61 22.98 14.35
C GLU A 151 -0.32 22.49 13.22
N VAL A 152 0.11 22.61 11.97
CA VAL A 152 -0.62 22.13 10.78
C VAL A 152 -0.14 20.75 10.34
N LEU A 153 1.19 20.56 10.29
CA LEU A 153 1.79 19.33 9.78
C LEU A 153 1.64 18.13 10.73
N ASN A 154 1.87 18.34 12.03
CA ASN A 154 1.88 17.24 13.00
C ASN A 154 0.53 16.52 13.09
N PRO A 155 -0.64 17.19 13.12
CA PRO A 155 -1.93 16.50 13.08
C PRO A 155 -2.12 15.61 11.85
N MET A 156 -1.66 16.02 10.67
CA MET A 156 -1.74 15.22 9.44
C MET A 156 -0.86 13.97 9.53
N ILE A 157 0.39 14.13 10.00
CA ILE A 157 1.30 13.00 10.23
C ILE A 157 0.71 12.03 11.25
N SER A 158 0.25 12.53 12.40
CA SER A 158 -0.36 11.71 13.45
C SER A 158 -1.60 10.96 12.95
N SER A 159 -2.42 11.61 12.12
CA SER A 159 -3.60 11.00 11.50
C SER A 159 -3.21 9.84 10.57
N VAL A 160 -2.21 10.01 9.70
CA VAL A 160 -1.71 8.93 8.81
C VAL A 160 -1.09 7.77 9.58
N LEU A 161 -0.35 8.06 10.67
CA LEU A 161 0.18 7.03 11.56
C LEU A 161 -0.96 6.26 12.24
N LEU A 162 -1.96 6.97 12.76
CA LEU A 162 -3.12 6.38 13.42
C LEU A 162 -3.92 5.50 12.45
N GLU A 163 -4.16 5.97 11.23
CA GLU A 163 -4.82 5.19 10.18
C GLU A 163 -4.03 3.93 9.82
N GLY A 164 -2.69 4.02 9.75
CA GLY A 164 -1.82 2.87 9.58
C GLY A 164 -1.94 1.85 10.72
N CYS A 165 -1.95 2.30 11.98
CA CYS A 165 -2.16 1.43 13.13
C CYS A 165 -3.54 0.76 13.10
N ASN A 166 -4.60 1.54 12.90
CA ASN A 166 -5.97 1.03 12.80
C ASN A 166 -6.09 0.00 11.67
N SER A 167 -5.49 0.28 10.52
CA SER A 167 -5.43 -0.63 9.38
C SER A 167 -4.81 -1.97 9.75
N THR A 168 -3.69 -1.99 10.48
CA THR A 168 -3.09 -3.25 10.96
C THR A 168 -4.00 -4.00 11.93
N THR A 169 -4.70 -3.30 12.81
CA THR A 169 -5.68 -3.90 13.72
C THR A 169 -6.84 -4.53 12.94
N TYR A 170 -7.42 -3.83 11.97
CA TYR A 170 -8.52 -4.37 11.16
C TYR A 170 -8.12 -5.64 10.39
N ILE A 171 -6.89 -5.68 9.87
CA ILE A 171 -6.36 -6.87 9.19
C ILE A 171 -6.20 -8.04 10.17
N GLN A 172 -5.68 -7.78 11.37
CA GLN A 172 -5.54 -8.79 12.43
C GLN A 172 -6.90 -9.31 12.92
N ASP A 173 -7.87 -8.43 13.10
CA ASP A 173 -9.23 -8.80 13.51
C ASP A 173 -9.92 -9.64 12.44
N ALA A 174 -9.77 -9.28 11.16
CA ALA A 174 -10.26 -10.09 10.05
C ALA A 174 -9.62 -11.49 10.05
N PHE A 175 -8.32 -11.61 10.35
CA PHE A 175 -7.67 -12.90 10.50
C PHE A 175 -8.23 -13.71 11.69
N GLN A 176 -8.57 -13.08 12.82
CA GLN A 176 -9.20 -13.79 13.94
C GLN A 176 -10.55 -14.42 13.55
N LEU A 177 -11.29 -13.78 12.64
CA LEU A 177 -12.54 -14.33 12.11
C LEU A 177 -12.33 -15.59 11.25
N LEU A 178 -11.11 -15.87 10.76
CA LEU A 178 -10.78 -17.10 10.04
C LEU A 178 -10.60 -18.30 10.98
N LEU A 179 -10.35 -18.09 12.27
CA LEU A 179 -10.16 -19.18 13.23
C LEU A 179 -11.35 -20.16 13.28
N PRO A 180 -12.61 -19.71 13.47
CA PRO A 180 -13.75 -20.63 13.44
C PRO A 180 -13.91 -21.33 12.08
N VAL A 181 -13.54 -20.67 10.98
CA VAL A 181 -13.59 -21.27 9.64
C VAL A 181 -12.61 -22.45 9.53
N LEU A 182 -11.36 -22.27 9.98
CA LEU A 182 -10.36 -23.33 10.03
C LEU A 182 -10.81 -24.50 10.93
N GLN A 183 -11.41 -24.19 12.09
CA GLN A 183 -11.91 -25.20 13.01
C GLN A 183 -13.04 -26.03 12.40
N VAL A 184 -14.02 -25.37 11.77
CA VAL A 184 -15.14 -26.04 11.10
C VAL A 184 -14.64 -26.90 9.94
N SER A 185 -13.75 -26.36 9.09
CA SER A 185 -13.14 -27.10 7.98
C SER A 185 -12.42 -28.35 8.50
N HIS A 186 -11.63 -28.24 9.56
CA HIS A 186 -10.93 -29.37 10.16
C HIS A 186 -11.88 -30.46 10.70
N ILE A 187 -12.97 -30.07 11.37
CA ILE A 187 -13.98 -31.01 11.90
C ILE A 187 -14.67 -31.73 10.75
N GLN A 188 -15.09 -30.99 9.71
CA GLN A 188 -15.78 -31.56 8.55
C GLN A 188 -14.91 -32.60 7.85
N THR A 189 -13.64 -32.29 7.57
CA THR A 189 -12.71 -33.25 6.96
C THR A 189 -12.47 -34.46 7.85
N SER A 190 -12.32 -34.27 9.15
CA SER A 190 -12.09 -35.36 10.10
C SER A 190 -13.29 -36.32 10.19
N CYS A 191 -14.52 -35.78 10.15
CA CYS A 191 -15.74 -36.59 10.12
C CYS A 191 -15.89 -37.37 8.81
N LEU A 192 -15.56 -36.77 7.67
CA LEU A 192 -15.62 -37.43 6.36
C LEU A 192 -14.63 -38.60 6.26
N LYS A 193 -13.42 -38.45 6.81
CA LYS A 193 -12.41 -39.53 6.88
C LYS A 193 -12.80 -40.68 7.81
N ALA A 194 -13.75 -40.47 8.71
CA ALA A 194 -14.21 -41.47 9.68
C ALA A 194 -15.46 -42.24 9.20
N GLN A 195 -16.04 -41.91 8.05
CA GLN A 195 -17.14 -42.69 7.45
C GLN A 195 -16.57 -43.91 6.69
N PRO A 196 -17.06 -45.14 6.98
CA PRO A 196 -16.57 -46.39 6.40
C PRO A 196 -16.98 -46.61 4.95
#